data_AF-A0A257TYJ3-F1
#
_entry.id   AF-A0A257TYJ3-F1
#
_cell.length_a   1.000
_cell.length_b   1.000
_cell.length_c   1.000
_cell.angle_alpha   90.00
_cell.angle_beta   90.00
_cell.angle_gamma   90.00
#
_symmetry.space_group_name_H-M   'P 1'
#
loop_
_entity.id
_entity.type
_entity.pdbx_description
1 polymer ?
#
loop_
_entity_poly.entity_id
_entity_poly.type
_entity_poly.pdbx_seq_one_letter_code
_entity_poly.pdbx_strand_id
1 'polypeptide(L)'
;TDLGAIKDVRLKAARTPQVADCLARWLDATSLPGQLSLLGTSFGARIVMEALELRADARLRTLQTESSVPASHQPLDVVLISAAIDNDWLLPGRKLNRSFEEVDRLLLINNHDDSVLSRYRWLYGLRSRAEALGVTGIATGRLGRHAGKTVQIDAASIIGRRHGCNPYFDSPQLLAAMRPVLFGARPRSPPTEGMTLPLAEKNNHLPKQQKRNGGGWGRAAPIGQFLGNRSAAAMPR
;
A
#
# COMPACT_ATOMS: atom_id res chain seq x y z
N THR A 1 -11.25 7.78 33.42
CA THR A 1 -10.44 6.95 32.51
C THR A 1 -9.70 5.94 33.33
N ASP A 2 -9.80 4.65 33.02
CA ASP A 2 -9.09 3.61 33.76
C ASP A 2 -7.58 3.74 33.52
N LEU A 3 -6.83 4.13 34.56
CA LEU A 3 -5.39 4.31 34.52
C LEU A 3 -4.66 2.98 34.25
N GLY A 4 -5.25 1.84 34.65
CA GLY A 4 -4.71 0.51 34.38
C GLY A 4 -4.74 0.17 32.89
N ALA A 5 -5.87 0.38 32.24
CA ALA A 5 -6.02 0.15 30.80
C ALA A 5 -5.05 1.01 29.96
N ILE A 6 -4.86 2.28 30.30
CA ILE A 6 -3.89 3.14 29.59
C ILE A 6 -2.45 2.66 29.80
N LYS A 7 -2.09 2.23 31.02
CA LYS A 7 -0.76 1.69 31.32
C LYS A 7 -0.46 0.43 30.51
N ASP A 8 -1.41 -0.49 30.40
CA ASP A 8 -1.28 -1.69 29.58
C ASP A 8 -1.09 -1.36 28.09
N VAL A 9 -1.91 -0.46 27.54
CA VAL A 9 -1.79 -0.02 26.14
C VAL A 9 -0.45 0.66 25.87
N ARG A 10 0.06 1.46 26.81
CA ARG A 10 1.41 2.05 26.73
C ARG A 10 2.51 1.01 26.74
N LEU A 11 2.40 0.00 27.61
CA LEU A 11 3.36 -1.10 27.66
C LEU A 11 3.38 -1.88 26.34
N LYS A 12 2.21 -2.15 25.75
CA LYS A 12 2.09 -2.78 24.43
C LYS A 12 2.74 -1.92 23.34
N ALA A 13 2.46 -0.62 23.32
CA ALA A 13 3.06 0.31 22.38
C ALA A 13 4.59 0.41 22.51
N ALA A 14 5.12 0.34 23.74
CA ALA A 14 6.56 0.38 24.00
C ALA A 14 7.29 -0.88 23.55
N ARG A 15 6.59 -2.02 23.44
CA ARG A 15 7.16 -3.30 22.99
C ARG A 15 7.24 -3.42 21.47
N THR A 16 6.49 -2.61 20.70
CA THR A 16 6.43 -2.76 19.23
C THR A 16 7.80 -2.70 18.56
N PRO A 17 8.76 -1.83 18.95
CA PRO A 17 10.05 -1.77 18.27
C PRO A 17 10.87 -3.06 18.44
N GLN A 18 10.82 -3.68 19.63
CA GLN A 18 11.53 -4.93 19.89
C GLN A 18 10.93 -6.10 19.09
N VAL A 19 9.61 -6.17 18.99
CA VAL A 19 8.93 -7.21 18.20
C VAL A 19 9.14 -6.97 16.70
N ALA A 20 9.18 -5.71 16.27
CA ALA A 20 9.49 -5.33 14.89
C ALA A 20 10.91 -5.74 14.48
N ASP A 21 11.90 -5.56 15.36
CA ASP A 21 13.26 -6.06 15.13
C ASP A 21 13.30 -7.59 14.93
N CYS A 22 12.62 -8.34 15.81
CA CYS A 22 12.50 -9.79 15.65
C CYS A 22 11.87 -10.17 14.30
N LEU A 23 10.80 -9.47 13.89
CA LEU A 23 10.15 -9.72 12.60
C LEU A 23 11.06 -9.37 11.42
N ALA A 24 11.77 -8.25 11.48
CA ALA A 24 12.72 -7.85 10.43
C ALA A 24 13.81 -8.91 10.24
N ARG A 25 14.45 -9.35 11.33
CA ARG A 25 15.47 -10.42 11.30
C ARG A 25 14.91 -11.75 10.77
N TRP A 26 13.67 -12.09 11.14
CA TRP A 26 13.04 -13.29 10.60
C TRP A 26 12.79 -13.17 9.09
N LEU A 27 12.31 -12.02 8.61
CA LEU A 27 12.10 -11.77 7.18
C LEU A 27 13.39 -11.86 6.37
N ASP A 28 14.52 -11.40 6.92
CA ASP A 28 15.81 -11.44 6.25
C ASP A 28 16.47 -12.83 6.28
N ALA A 29 16.23 -13.60 7.35
CA ALA A 29 16.73 -14.97 7.47
C ALA A 29 15.91 -16.00 6.69
N THR A 30 14.66 -15.68 6.32
CA THR A 30 13.75 -16.65 5.71
C THR A 30 13.79 -16.56 4.18
N SER A 31 14.28 -17.62 3.54
CA SER A 31 14.06 -17.85 2.11
C SER A 31 12.81 -18.70 1.94
N LEU A 32 11.69 -18.07 1.57
CA LEU A 32 10.44 -18.79 1.29
C LEU A 32 10.28 -19.01 -0.21
N PRO A 33 10.00 -20.24 -0.68
CA PRO A 33 9.54 -20.45 -2.04
C PRO A 33 8.13 -19.86 -2.16
N GLY A 34 8.01 -18.68 -2.77
CA GLY A 34 6.73 -18.04 -3.08
C GLY A 34 6.60 -16.61 -2.59
N GLN A 35 5.39 -16.08 -2.70
CA GLN A 35 5.06 -14.72 -2.30
C GLN A 35 4.69 -14.69 -0.82
N LEU A 36 5.41 -13.86 -0.06
CA LEU A 36 5.08 -13.56 1.33
C LEU A 36 4.25 -12.27 1.38
N SER A 37 3.16 -12.32 2.14
CA SER A 37 2.31 -11.16 2.44
C SER A 37 2.19 -11.01 3.95
N LEU A 38 2.09 -9.78 4.43
CA LEU A 38 1.96 -9.47 5.86
C LEU A 38 0.57 -8.91 6.17
N LEU A 39 0.00 -9.35 7.28
CA LEU A 39 -1.21 -8.78 7.85
C LEU A 39 -0.93 -8.30 9.27
N GLY A 40 -1.25 -7.05 9.55
CA GLY A 40 -1.11 -6.47 10.88
C GLY A 40 -2.40 -5.83 11.35
N THR A 41 -2.81 -6.10 12.60
CA THR A 41 -3.98 -5.48 13.23
C THR A 41 -3.57 -4.63 14.42
N SER A 42 -4.08 -3.40 14.57
CA SER A 42 -3.76 -2.53 15.72
C SER A 42 -2.24 -2.36 15.90
N PHE A 43 -1.66 -2.71 17.05
CA PHE A 43 -0.20 -2.68 17.23
C PHE A 43 0.55 -3.69 16.34
N GLY A 44 -0.10 -4.75 15.89
CA GLY A 44 0.46 -5.64 14.86
C GLY A 44 0.72 -4.91 13.55
N ALA A 45 -0.14 -3.96 13.16
CA ALA A 45 0.11 -3.09 12.01
C ALA A 45 1.36 -2.24 12.23
N ARG A 46 1.51 -1.68 13.44
CA ARG A 46 2.69 -0.91 13.81
C ARG A 46 3.97 -1.75 13.78
N ILE A 47 3.92 -2.98 14.30
CA ILE A 47 5.04 -3.94 14.26
C ILE A 47 5.45 -4.24 12.82
N VAL A 48 4.49 -4.52 11.93
CA VAL A 48 4.75 -4.76 10.50
C VAL A 48 5.47 -3.56 9.89
N MET A 49 4.91 -2.36 10.02
CA MET A 49 5.51 -1.17 9.39
C MET A 49 6.85 -0.75 10.02
N GLU A 50 7.03 -0.92 11.34
CA GLU A 50 8.33 -0.72 12.00
C GLU A 50 9.37 -1.74 11.50
N ALA A 51 9.00 -3.00 11.27
CA ALA A 51 9.92 -4.02 10.75
C ALA A 51 10.36 -3.69 9.32
N LEU A 52 9.42 -3.24 8.48
CA LEU A 52 9.72 -2.82 7.11
C LEU A 52 10.58 -1.55 7.06
N GLU A 53 10.38 -0.60 7.97
CA GLU A 53 11.28 0.56 8.11
C GLU A 53 12.72 0.11 8.42
N LEU A 54 12.90 -0.81 9.37
CA LEU A 54 14.23 -1.34 9.73
C LEU A 54 14.93 -2.03 8.55
N ARG A 55 14.19 -2.79 7.73
CA ARG A 55 14.72 -3.47 6.54
C ARG A 55 15.12 -2.47 5.46
N ALA A 56 14.27 -1.47 5.19
CA ALA A 56 14.59 -0.39 4.24
C ALA A 56 15.87 0.34 4.65
N ASP A 57 16.02 0.64 5.94
CA ASP A 57 17.18 1.31 6.50
C ASP A 57 18.46 0.47 6.43
N ALA A 58 18.37 -0.83 6.74
CA ALA A 58 19.50 -1.75 6.62
C ALA A 58 19.96 -1.85 5.16
N ARG A 59 19.02 -1.98 4.23
CA ARG A 59 19.31 -2.05 2.79
C ARG A 59 19.99 -0.77 2.28
N LEU A 60 19.53 0.39 2.71
CA LEU A 60 20.16 1.66 2.33
C LEU A 60 21.63 1.72 2.80
N ARG A 61 21.92 1.27 4.03
CA ARG A 61 23.29 1.21 4.55
C ARG A 61 24.18 0.24 3.77
N THR A 62 23.64 -0.92 3.39
CA THR A 62 24.38 -1.91 2.56
C THR A 62 24.70 -1.35 1.18
N LEU A 63 23.73 -0.73 0.49
CA LEU A 63 23.95 -0.12 -0.83
C LEU A 63 24.96 1.04 -0.81
N GLN A 64 25.11 1.72 0.33
CA GLN A 64 26.12 2.77 0.52
C GLN A 64 27.52 2.21 0.77
N THR A 65 27.64 0.98 1.27
CA THR A 65 28.90 0.39 1.71
C THR A 65 29.45 -0.66 0.72
N GLU A 66 28.57 -1.35 0.01
CA GLU A 66 28.92 -2.44 -0.90
C GLU A 66 28.47 -2.14 -2.34
N SER A 67 29.35 -2.39 -3.32
CA SER A 67 29.02 -2.27 -4.76
C SER A 67 28.25 -3.48 -5.31
N SER A 68 27.96 -4.49 -4.49
CA SER A 68 27.24 -5.69 -4.90
C SER A 68 25.74 -5.56 -4.57
N VAL A 69 24.90 -5.80 -5.57
CA VAL A 69 23.44 -5.79 -5.40
C VAL A 69 23.04 -7.02 -4.57
N PRO A 70 22.43 -6.86 -3.38
CA PRO A 70 21.98 -8.01 -2.60
C PRO A 70 20.96 -8.84 -3.38
N ALA A 71 20.95 -10.15 -3.12
CA ALA A 71 20.07 -11.14 -3.74
C ALA A 71 18.61 -10.67 -3.79
N SER A 72 17.90 -11.04 -4.86
CA SER A 72 16.59 -10.50 -5.30
C SER A 72 15.70 -10.01 -4.15
N HIS A 73 15.74 -8.70 -3.90
CA HIS A 73 14.81 -8.04 -2.99
C HIS A 73 13.42 -8.06 -3.62
N GLN A 74 12.45 -8.66 -2.92
CA GLN A 74 11.06 -8.65 -3.32
C GLN A 74 10.30 -7.81 -2.28
N PRO A 75 9.76 -6.64 -2.66
CA PRO A 75 8.82 -5.91 -1.80
C PRO A 75 7.66 -6.82 -1.38
N LEU A 76 6.91 -6.48 -0.34
CA LEU A 76 5.87 -7.31 0.26
C LEU A 76 4.48 -6.71 0.07
N ASP A 77 3.47 -7.57 -0.03
CA ASP A 77 2.08 -7.11 0.04
C ASP A 77 1.64 -7.03 1.50
N VAL A 78 0.95 -5.95 1.85
CA VAL A 78 0.63 -5.62 3.24
C VAL A 78 -0.85 -5.30 3.37
N VAL A 79 -1.48 -5.93 4.37
CA VAL A 79 -2.82 -5.56 4.84
C VAL A 79 -2.70 -5.01 6.27
N LEU A 80 -3.19 -3.80 6.49
CA LEU A 80 -3.27 -3.19 7.81
C LEU A 80 -4.73 -3.01 8.20
N ILE A 81 -5.11 -3.50 9.38
CA ILE A 81 -6.47 -3.39 9.90
C ILE A 81 -6.43 -2.56 11.18
N SER A 82 -7.26 -1.51 11.26
CA SER A 82 -7.38 -0.64 12.43
C SER A 82 -6.00 -0.28 13.01
N ALA A 83 -5.11 0.23 12.17
CA ALA A 83 -3.70 0.39 12.52
C ALA A 83 -3.49 1.36 13.70
N ALA A 84 -2.81 0.89 14.76
CA ALA A 84 -2.39 1.71 15.89
C ALA A 84 -1.03 2.39 15.59
N ILE A 85 -1.03 3.17 14.51
CA ILE A 85 0.09 3.96 14.00
C ILE A 85 -0.41 5.42 13.98
N ASP A 86 0.45 6.40 14.27
CA ASP A 86 0.05 7.79 14.08
C ASP A 86 -0.23 8.06 12.59
N ASN A 87 -1.28 8.82 12.29
CA ASN A 87 -1.80 8.94 10.93
C ASN A 87 -0.84 9.63 9.95
N ASP A 88 0.17 10.32 10.48
CA ASP A 88 1.19 10.98 9.67
C ASP A 88 2.50 10.19 9.57
N TRP A 89 2.71 9.13 10.37
CA TRP A 89 4.02 8.44 10.41
C TRP A 89 4.43 7.82 9.08
N LEU A 90 3.47 7.47 8.23
CA LEU A 90 3.69 6.89 6.90
C LEU A 90 3.90 7.94 5.80
N LEU A 91 3.71 9.24 6.09
CA LEU A 91 3.87 10.29 5.08
C LEU A 91 5.35 10.56 4.75
N PRO A 92 5.65 11.17 3.59
CA PRO A 92 7.01 11.53 3.22
C PRO A 92 7.74 12.33 4.31
N GLY A 93 8.96 11.91 4.62
CA GLY A 93 9.82 12.52 5.65
C GLY A 93 9.41 12.21 7.10
N ARG A 94 8.47 11.29 7.32
CA ARG A 94 8.01 10.90 8.66
C ARG A 94 8.59 9.55 9.09
N LYS A 95 8.30 9.17 10.33
CA LYS A 95 8.98 8.09 11.08
C LYS A 95 9.04 6.75 10.34
N LEU A 96 8.00 6.40 9.60
CA LEU A 96 7.84 5.11 8.94
C LEU A 96 7.74 5.27 7.40
N ASN A 97 8.26 6.37 6.85
CA ASN A 97 8.17 6.64 5.43
C ASN A 97 8.90 5.59 4.58
N ARG A 98 10.09 5.15 5.01
CA ARG A 98 10.95 4.26 4.20
C ARG A 98 10.39 2.85 4.12
N SER A 99 9.49 2.46 5.03
CA SER A 99 8.76 1.20 4.96
C SER A 99 8.09 0.97 3.61
N PHE A 100 7.65 2.02 2.90
CA PHE A 100 7.07 1.91 1.55
C PHE A 100 8.06 1.46 0.46
N GLU A 101 9.36 1.47 0.72
CA GLU A 101 10.38 0.89 -0.15
C GLU A 101 10.38 -0.65 -0.07
N GLU A 102 9.81 -1.21 1.00
CA GLU A 102 9.63 -2.64 1.22
C GLU A 102 8.21 -3.11 0.90
N VAL A 103 7.31 -2.21 0.49
CA VAL A 103 5.91 -2.51 0.19
C VAL A 103 5.67 -2.47 -1.32
N ASP A 104 5.01 -3.48 -1.85
CA ASP A 104 4.49 -3.51 -3.22
C ASP A 104 3.07 -2.93 -3.26
N ARG A 105 2.14 -3.58 -2.54
CA ARG A 105 0.76 -3.13 -2.35
C ARG A 105 0.42 -3.02 -0.87
N LEU A 106 -0.29 -1.96 -0.51
CA LEU A 106 -0.83 -1.71 0.82
C LEU A 106 -2.35 -1.61 0.74
N LEU A 107 -3.05 -2.50 1.45
CA LEU A 107 -4.47 -2.33 1.76
C LEU A 107 -4.60 -1.87 3.22
N LEU A 108 -5.11 -0.66 3.41
CA LEU A 108 -5.46 -0.12 4.72
C LEU A 108 -6.97 -0.24 4.93
N ILE A 109 -7.37 -1.01 5.94
CA ILE A 109 -8.77 -1.08 6.39
C ILE A 109 -8.87 -0.27 7.68
N ASN A 110 -9.32 0.98 7.56
CA ASN A 110 -9.59 1.86 8.69
C ASN A 110 -11.06 1.73 9.13
N ASN A 111 -11.40 2.28 10.29
CA ASN A 111 -12.75 2.35 10.82
C ASN A 111 -12.87 3.65 11.63
N HIS A 112 -13.51 4.66 11.06
CA HIS A 112 -13.65 5.96 11.73
C HIS A 112 -14.50 5.91 13.01
N ASP A 113 -15.34 4.88 13.17
CA ASP A 113 -16.20 4.68 14.34
C ASP A 113 -15.53 3.89 15.47
N ASP A 114 -14.29 3.41 15.29
CA ASP A 114 -13.59 2.58 16.28
C ASP A 114 -13.49 3.27 17.64
N SER A 115 -14.20 2.71 18.63
CA SER A 115 -14.32 3.32 19.95
C SER A 115 -13.03 3.25 20.77
N VAL A 116 -12.11 2.35 20.47
CA VAL A 116 -10.83 2.22 21.19
C VAL A 116 -9.80 3.15 20.57
N LEU A 117 -9.65 3.10 19.25
CA LEU A 117 -8.65 3.93 18.56
C LEU A 117 -9.02 5.41 18.47
N SER A 118 -10.30 5.78 18.59
CA SER A 118 -10.69 7.20 18.77
C SER A 118 -10.10 7.83 20.03
N ARG A 119 -9.62 7.01 20.97
CA ARG A 119 -8.92 7.42 22.20
C ARG A 119 -7.38 7.34 22.08
N TYR A 120 -6.85 7.09 20.90
CA TYR A 120 -5.42 6.85 20.65
C TYR A 120 -4.51 7.95 21.22
N ARG A 121 -4.91 9.23 21.16
CA ARG A 121 -4.18 10.34 21.78
C ARG A 121 -3.77 10.10 23.23
N TRP A 122 -4.57 9.37 24.01
CA TRP A 122 -4.27 9.11 25.42
C TRP A 122 -3.03 8.24 25.63
N LEU A 123 -2.62 7.47 24.61
CA LEU A 123 -1.34 6.77 24.60
C LEU A 123 -0.18 7.74 24.88
N TYR A 124 -0.25 8.95 24.30
CA TYR A 124 0.78 10.00 24.38
C TYR A 124 0.43 11.13 25.35
N GLY A 125 -0.70 11.02 26.06
CA GLY A 125 -1.17 11.99 27.04
C GLY A 125 -2.33 12.87 26.55
N LEU A 126 -3.03 13.49 27.49
CA LEU A 126 -4.28 14.24 27.24
C LEU A 126 -4.15 15.40 26.25
N ARG A 127 -2.97 16.02 26.16
CA ARG A 127 -2.68 17.14 25.26
C ARG A 127 -2.16 16.70 23.89
N SER A 128 -1.98 15.39 23.67
CA SER A 128 -1.53 14.89 22.38
C SER A 128 -2.59 15.10 21.31
N ARG A 129 -2.11 15.41 20.09
CA ARG A 129 -2.91 15.46 18.87
C ARG A 129 -2.76 14.21 18.01
N ALA A 130 -2.11 13.16 18.53
CA ALA A 130 -1.92 11.91 17.83
C ALA A 130 -3.27 11.28 17.47
N GLU A 131 -3.41 10.88 16.23
CA GLU A 131 -4.60 10.24 15.69
C GLU A 131 -4.20 8.88 15.12
N ALA A 132 -4.99 7.85 15.41
CA ALA A 132 -4.71 6.53 14.86
C ALA A 132 -5.03 6.50 13.38
N LEU A 133 -4.08 6.05 12.57
CA LEU A 133 -4.25 5.71 11.17
C LEU A 133 -5.45 4.77 10.96
N GLY A 134 -5.68 3.86 11.90
CA GLY A 134 -6.82 2.96 11.91
C GLY A 134 -8.18 3.62 12.07
N VAL A 135 -8.25 4.90 12.46
CA VAL A 135 -9.47 5.70 12.53
C VAL A 135 -9.56 6.61 11.33
N THR A 136 -8.56 7.48 11.17
CA THR A 136 -8.59 8.56 10.18
C THR A 136 -8.35 8.08 8.76
N GLY A 137 -7.75 6.90 8.60
CA GLY A 137 -7.10 6.52 7.37
C GLY A 137 -5.87 7.39 7.08
N ILE A 138 -5.31 7.18 5.90
CA ILE A 138 -4.16 7.92 5.37
C ILE A 138 -4.59 8.98 4.37
N ALA A 139 -3.95 10.14 4.41
CA ALA A 139 -4.10 11.15 3.38
C ALA A 139 -3.34 10.72 2.12
N THR A 140 -3.96 9.89 1.28
CA THR A 140 -3.32 9.29 0.08
C THR A 140 -2.73 10.35 -0.87
N GLY A 141 -3.38 11.51 -1.02
CA GLY A 141 -2.85 12.64 -1.80
C GLY A 141 -1.53 13.22 -1.28
N ARG A 142 -1.12 12.88 -0.05
CA ARG A 142 0.15 13.30 0.56
C ARG A 142 1.23 12.22 0.54
N LEU A 143 0.96 11.03 -0.02
CA LEU A 143 1.92 9.92 -0.11
C LEU A 143 2.96 10.08 -1.23
N GLY A 144 2.79 11.07 -2.12
CA GLY A 144 3.69 11.30 -3.25
C GLY A 144 3.79 10.05 -4.14
N ARG A 145 5.03 9.60 -4.42
CA ARG A 145 5.27 8.43 -5.29
C ARG A 145 4.66 7.11 -4.78
N HIS A 146 4.33 7.02 -3.49
CA HIS A 146 3.78 5.81 -2.88
C HIS A 146 2.24 5.75 -2.93
N ALA A 147 1.58 6.82 -3.40
CA ALA A 147 0.12 6.87 -3.47
C ALA A 147 -0.48 5.71 -4.27
N GLY A 148 0.14 5.36 -5.41
CA GLY A 148 -0.33 4.26 -6.27
C GLY A 148 -0.20 2.86 -5.66
N LYS A 149 0.57 2.70 -4.57
CA LYS A 149 0.69 1.43 -3.85
C LYS A 149 -0.44 1.21 -2.85
N THR A 150 -1.21 2.25 -2.51
CA THR A 150 -2.12 2.23 -1.36
C THR A 150 -3.57 2.25 -1.78
N VAL A 151 -4.33 1.26 -1.32
CA VAL A 151 -5.79 1.22 -1.36
C VAL A 151 -6.30 1.32 0.07
N GLN A 152 -7.36 2.08 0.30
CA GLN A 152 -7.97 2.21 1.62
C GLN A 152 -9.47 1.94 1.58
N ILE A 153 -9.97 1.27 2.62
CA ILE A 153 -11.40 1.03 2.85
C ILE A 153 -11.73 1.47 4.27
N ASP A 154 -12.76 2.31 4.40
CA ASP A 154 -13.36 2.61 5.70
C ASP A 154 -14.47 1.60 6.01
N ALA A 155 -14.25 0.82 7.06
CA ALA A 155 -15.11 -0.29 7.45
C ALA A 155 -16.16 0.09 8.51
N ALA A 156 -16.33 1.37 8.84
CA ALA A 156 -17.28 1.81 9.87
C ALA A 156 -18.71 1.31 9.63
N SER A 157 -19.21 1.33 8.39
CA SER A 157 -20.55 0.83 8.06
C SER A 157 -20.73 -0.69 8.23
N ILE A 158 -19.63 -1.45 8.32
CA ILE A 158 -19.61 -2.91 8.45
C ILE A 158 -19.35 -3.30 9.91
N ILE A 159 -18.39 -2.63 10.55
CA ILE A 159 -17.85 -3.01 11.86
C ILE A 159 -18.49 -2.20 12.99
N GLY A 160 -18.90 -0.96 12.72
CA GLY A 160 -19.37 0.00 13.70
C GLY A 160 -18.30 0.31 14.75
N ARG A 161 -18.73 0.50 16.00
CA ARG A 161 -17.86 0.95 17.10
C ARG A 161 -16.92 -0.10 17.70
N ARG A 162 -16.91 -1.31 17.14
CA ARG A 162 -16.14 -2.46 17.66
C ARG A 162 -14.65 -2.30 17.35
N HIS A 163 -13.82 -2.72 18.31
CA HIS A 163 -12.38 -2.86 18.15
C HIS A 163 -11.99 -4.32 18.34
N GLY A 164 -11.04 -4.80 17.55
CA GLY A 164 -10.61 -6.19 17.53
C GLY A 164 -10.59 -6.74 16.10
N CYS A 165 -9.82 -7.81 15.87
CA CYS A 165 -9.62 -8.34 14.53
C CYS A 165 -10.75 -9.26 14.05
N ASN A 166 -11.39 -10.02 14.94
CA ASN A 166 -12.43 -11.00 14.56
C ASN A 166 -13.54 -10.40 13.69
N PRO A 167 -14.15 -9.24 14.03
CA PRO A 167 -15.21 -8.66 13.20
C PRO A 167 -14.80 -8.39 11.73
N TYR A 168 -13.51 -8.15 11.48
CA TYR A 168 -12.99 -7.93 10.13
C TYR A 168 -12.84 -9.24 9.36
N PHE A 169 -12.52 -10.34 10.04
CA PHE A 169 -12.44 -11.68 9.46
C PHE A 169 -13.81 -12.36 9.35
N ASP A 170 -14.77 -12.01 10.20
CA ASP A 170 -16.13 -12.54 10.15
C ASP A 170 -16.97 -11.89 9.03
N SER A 171 -16.47 -10.80 8.43
CA SER A 171 -17.14 -10.10 7.32
C SER A 171 -16.72 -10.68 5.97
N PRO A 172 -17.63 -11.32 5.21
CA PRO A 172 -17.31 -11.83 3.87
C PRO A 172 -16.85 -10.72 2.92
N GLN A 173 -17.39 -9.50 3.07
CA GLN A 173 -17.02 -8.36 2.24
C GLN A 173 -15.56 -7.93 2.48
N LEU A 174 -15.14 -7.84 3.73
CA LEU A 174 -13.76 -7.45 4.07
C LEU A 174 -12.77 -8.57 3.75
N LEU A 175 -13.14 -9.83 3.98
CA LEU A 175 -12.36 -10.98 3.52
C LEU A 175 -12.14 -10.95 2.00
N ALA A 176 -13.19 -10.68 1.22
CA ALA A 176 -13.10 -10.59 -0.23
C ALA A 176 -12.13 -9.47 -0.68
N ALA A 177 -12.11 -8.34 0.04
CA ALA A 177 -11.17 -7.25 -0.22
C ALA A 177 -9.72 -7.60 0.14
N MET A 178 -9.48 -8.33 1.23
CA MET A 178 -8.14 -8.73 1.68
C MET A 178 -7.53 -9.83 0.81
N ARG A 179 -8.34 -10.78 0.33
CA ARG A 179 -7.89 -11.98 -0.39
C ARG A 179 -6.93 -11.70 -1.57
N PRO A 180 -7.21 -10.77 -2.50
CA PRO A 180 -6.31 -10.51 -3.64
C PRO A 180 -4.97 -9.86 -3.25
N VAL A 181 -4.89 -9.24 -2.07
CA VAL A 181 -3.63 -8.67 -1.55
C VAL A 181 -2.84 -9.75 -0.84
N LEU A 182 -3.49 -10.58 -0.02
CA LEU A 182 -2.82 -11.63 0.75
C LEU A 182 -2.34 -12.79 -0.11
N PHE A 183 -3.15 -13.22 -1.09
CA PHE A 183 -2.93 -14.44 -1.85
C PHE A 183 -2.91 -14.23 -3.37
N GLY A 184 -3.09 -13.00 -3.85
CA GLY A 184 -3.10 -12.73 -5.29
C GLY A 184 -1.70 -12.78 -5.86
N ALA A 185 -1.52 -13.61 -6.90
CA ALA A 185 -0.26 -13.73 -7.62
C ALA A 185 0.19 -12.37 -8.16
N ARG A 186 1.48 -12.06 -8.00
CA ARG A 186 2.08 -10.93 -8.70
C ARG A 186 2.09 -11.19 -10.20
N PRO A 187 1.85 -10.17 -11.04
CA PRO A 187 2.37 -10.19 -12.39
C PRO A 187 3.88 -10.39 -12.27
N ARG A 188 4.43 -11.47 -12.84
CA ARG A 188 5.88 -11.59 -12.96
C ARG A 188 6.34 -10.40 -13.80
N SER A 189 7.14 -9.51 -13.22
CA SER A 189 7.96 -8.62 -14.05
C SER A 189 8.72 -9.53 -15.02
N PRO A 190 8.71 -9.24 -16.33
CA PRO A 190 9.54 -10.01 -17.25
C PRO A 190 10.98 -9.97 -16.72
N PRO A 191 11.77 -11.05 -16.88
CA PRO A 191 13.18 -11.01 -16.56
C PRO A 191 13.76 -9.80 -17.31
N THR A 192 14.41 -8.91 -16.57
CA THR A 192 15.32 -7.94 -17.18
C THR A 192 16.56 -8.72 -17.64
N GLU A 193 16.38 -9.64 -18.60
CA GLU A 193 17.47 -10.06 -19.46
C GLU A 193 17.87 -8.83 -20.25
N GLY A 194 19.16 -8.54 -20.22
CA GLY A 194 19.73 -7.29 -20.68
C GLY A 194 19.15 -6.84 -22.02
N MET A 195 18.52 -5.67 -22.03
CA MET A 195 18.50 -4.85 -23.24
C MET A 195 19.93 -4.41 -23.52
N THR A 196 20.72 -5.30 -24.13
CA THR A 196 21.70 -4.87 -25.11
C THR A 196 20.90 -4.29 -26.27
N LEU A 197 20.72 -2.97 -26.24
CA LEU A 197 20.37 -2.22 -27.44
C LEU A 197 21.44 -2.55 -28.49
N PRO A 198 21.09 -3.07 -29.67
CA PRO A 198 22.03 -3.11 -30.77
C PRO A 198 22.40 -1.66 -31.10
N LEU A 199 23.69 -1.33 -30.99
CA LEU A 199 24.25 -0.15 -31.61
C LEU A 199 23.83 -0.18 -33.08
N ALA A 200 22.95 0.75 -33.46
CA ALA A 200 22.60 0.96 -34.85
C ALA A 200 23.88 1.34 -35.61
N GLU A 201 24.41 0.40 -36.37
CA GLU A 201 25.41 0.68 -37.39
C GLU A 201 24.82 1.70 -38.37
N LYS A 202 25.45 2.88 -38.40
CA LYS A 202 25.24 3.90 -39.43
C LYS A 202 25.78 3.37 -40.76
N ASN A 203 25.01 2.54 -41.47
CA ASN A 203 25.25 2.28 -42.89
C ASN A 203 24.41 3.24 -43.74
N ASN A 204 24.97 4.42 -43.94
CA ASN A 204 24.55 5.38 -44.96
C ASN A 204 24.97 4.85 -46.34
N HIS A 205 24.12 4.06 -46.97
CA HIS A 205 24.15 3.83 -48.42
C HIS A 205 22.73 4.01 -48.99
N LEU A 206 22.47 5.22 -49.52
CA LEU A 206 21.34 5.47 -50.41
C LEU A 206 21.50 4.66 -51.71
N PRO A 207 20.37 4.25 -52.30
CA PRO A 207 20.19 4.63 -53.68
C PRO A 207 18.84 5.30 -53.95
N LYS A 208 18.97 6.44 -54.63
CA LYS A 208 18.16 7.04 -55.69
C LYS A 208 16.64 6.76 -55.74
N GLN A 209 15.95 7.89 -55.67
CA GLN A 209 14.58 8.17 -56.08
C GLN A 209 14.07 7.36 -57.27
N GLN A 210 12.82 6.90 -57.17
CA GLN A 210 11.97 6.72 -58.33
C GLN A 210 10.58 7.30 -58.05
N LYS A 211 10.28 8.38 -58.79
CA LYS A 211 9.00 9.06 -58.87
C LYS A 211 7.89 8.07 -59.30
N ARG A 212 6.71 8.18 -58.70
CA ARG A 212 5.44 7.93 -59.40
C ARG A 212 4.27 8.67 -58.74
N ASN A 213 3.40 9.15 -59.62
CA ASN A 213 2.40 10.19 -59.48
C ASN A 213 1.06 9.73 -58.89
N GLY A 214 0.27 10.72 -58.42
CA GLY A 214 -1.20 10.73 -58.36
C GLY A 214 -1.76 10.33 -56.99
N GLY A 215 -2.73 11.01 -56.38
CA GLY A 215 -3.64 12.09 -56.76
C GLY A 215 -4.85 12.08 -55.81
N GLY A 216 -5.49 13.23 -55.58
CA GLY A 216 -6.82 13.41 -54.91
C GLY A 216 -6.77 13.49 -53.38
N TRP A 217 -7.07 14.59 -52.67
CA TRP A 217 -8.29 15.42 -52.51
C TRP A 217 -9.50 14.73 -51.83
N GLY A 218 -9.96 15.32 -50.72
CA GLY A 218 -11.27 15.12 -50.06
C GLY A 218 -11.16 14.74 -48.57
N ARG A 219 -11.13 15.67 -47.59
CA ARG A 219 -12.22 16.43 -46.91
C ARG A 219 -13.39 15.61 -46.32
N ALA A 220 -13.70 16.00 -45.08
CA ALA A 220 -15.00 16.01 -44.37
C ALA A 220 -15.40 14.79 -43.49
N ALA A 221 -15.14 14.89 -42.17
CA ALA A 221 -16.06 15.27 -41.07
C ALA A 221 -17.46 14.58 -40.93
N PRO A 222 -18.12 14.68 -39.74
CA PRO A 222 -18.77 13.59 -38.99
C PRO A 222 -20.31 13.66 -38.99
N ILE A 223 -21.02 12.73 -38.33
CA ILE A 223 -22.43 12.73 -37.81
C ILE A 223 -22.73 11.28 -37.38
N GLY A 224 -23.42 10.93 -36.29
CA GLY A 224 -24.12 11.72 -35.30
C GLY A 224 -24.77 10.88 -34.18
N GLN A 225 -25.43 11.62 -33.30
CA GLN A 225 -26.26 11.22 -32.16
C GLN A 225 -27.46 10.33 -32.53
N PHE A 226 -27.86 9.44 -31.61
CA PHE A 226 -29.26 9.06 -31.32
C PHE A 226 -29.30 8.58 -29.84
N LEU A 227 -29.84 9.31 -28.86
CA LEU A 227 -31.26 9.54 -28.47
C LEU A 227 -31.99 8.33 -27.87
N GLY A 228 -32.46 8.51 -26.62
CA GLY A 228 -33.62 7.85 -26.01
C GLY A 228 -33.31 6.56 -25.25
N ASN A 229 -33.88 6.25 -24.09
CA ASN A 229 -35.11 6.77 -23.50
C ASN A 229 -35.20 6.46 -21.99
N ARG A 230 -35.96 7.30 -21.30
CA ARG A 230 -36.37 7.21 -19.90
C ARG A 230 -37.26 5.99 -19.64
N SER A 231 -37.26 5.48 -18.41
CA SER A 231 -38.51 5.28 -17.65
C SER A 231 -38.26 5.10 -16.15
N ALA A 232 -39.09 5.78 -15.38
CA ALA A 232 -39.20 5.79 -13.93
C ALA A 232 -40.51 5.11 -13.51
N ALA A 233 -40.51 4.47 -12.34
CA ALA A 233 -41.67 4.24 -11.45
C ALA A 233 -41.09 3.58 -10.18
N ALA A 234 -41.05 4.17 -8.97
CA ALA A 234 -42.14 4.63 -8.10
C ALA A 234 -43.06 3.49 -7.61
N MET A 235 -42.71 2.95 -6.42
CA MET A 235 -43.49 2.58 -5.21
C MET A 235 -45.00 2.90 -5.15
N PRO A 236 -45.77 2.51 -4.08
CA PRO A 236 -45.57 1.49 -3.04
C PRO A 236 -46.85 0.65 -2.73
N ARG A 237 -46.73 -0.36 -1.86
CA ARG A 237 -47.57 -0.57 -0.67
C ARG A 237 -46.76 -1.28 0.41
#